data_AF-A0AAE0RRG5-F1
#
_entry.id   AF-A0AAE0RRG5-F1
#
_cell.length_a   1.000
_cell.length_b   1.000
_cell.length_c   1.000
_cell.angle_alpha   90.00
_cell.angle_beta   90.00
_cell.angle_gamma   90.00
#
_symmetry.space_group_name_H-M   'P 1'
#
loop_
_entity.id
_entity.type
_entity.pdbx_description
1 polymer ?
#
loop_
_entity_poly.entity_id
_entity_poly.type
_entity_poly.pdbx_seq_one_letter_code
_entity_poly.pdbx_strand_id
1 'polypeptide(L)'
;MAKGVISIDVTKTIGFISIDVTKAKGVISIDVTKAKGVISIDVTKAKGVISIDVTKVKCVISIDVTKTIGFISINVTKAKGVISIDVTKAKGVISIDVTKAKGVISIDVTKTKGFISINVTKAKGVISIDVTKTIGVISIDVTKAKGVISIDVTKTIGFISINVTKAKGVISIDVTKTIGVISIEVTKAIGVLSIDVTKAKGVISIEVTKAIGVLSIDVTKANVA
;
A
#
# COMPACT_ATOMS: atom_id res chain seq x y z
N MET A 1 -24.47 -15.66 2.84
CA MET A 1 -23.03 -15.89 2.61
C MET A 1 -22.92 -16.52 1.25
N ALA A 2 -22.48 -15.77 0.24
CA ALA A 2 -22.30 -16.31 -1.09
C ALA A 2 -21.17 -17.36 -1.06
N LYS A 3 -21.38 -18.50 -1.70
CA LYS A 3 -20.36 -19.53 -1.93
C LYS A 3 -20.11 -19.59 -3.43
N GLY A 4 -18.85 -19.63 -3.86
CA GLY A 4 -18.48 -19.71 -5.28
C GLY A 4 -17.80 -18.44 -5.76
N VAL A 5 -18.09 -18.03 -6.99
CA VAL A 5 -17.48 -16.87 -7.66
C VAL A 5 -18.49 -15.72 -7.69
N ILE A 6 -18.07 -14.56 -7.19
CA ILE A 6 -18.74 -13.27 -7.42
C ILE A 6 -17.89 -12.54 -8.45
N SER A 7 -18.44 -12.27 -9.63
CA SER A 7 -17.76 -11.52 -10.69
C SER A 7 -18.58 -10.29 -11.06
N ILE A 8 -17.97 -9.12 -11.01
CA ILE A 8 -18.57 -7.84 -11.38
C ILE A 8 -17.65 -7.18 -12.40
N ASP A 9 -18.15 -6.92 -13.60
CA ASP A 9 -17.44 -6.20 -14.65
C ASP A 9 -18.18 -4.90 -14.98
N VAL A 10 -17.47 -3.79 -14.84
CA VAL A 10 -17.93 -2.46 -15.23
C VAL A 10 -17.01 -1.90 -16.30
N THR A 11 -17.41 -2.10 -17.55
CA THR A 11 -16.60 -1.67 -18.70
C THR A 11 -16.50 -0.14 -18.82
N LYS A 12 -17.60 0.58 -18.60
CA LYS A 12 -17.66 2.04 -18.73
C LYS A 12 -18.81 2.66 -17.93
N THR A 13 -18.48 3.58 -17.03
CA THR A 13 -19.48 4.33 -16.24
C THR A 13 -19.12 5.81 -16.08
N ILE A 14 -20.15 6.65 -15.99
CA ILE A 14 -20.07 8.02 -15.48
C ILE A 14 -21.04 8.09 -14.29
N GLY A 15 -20.58 8.54 -13.13
CA GLY A 15 -21.39 8.60 -11.91
C GLY A 15 -20.77 7.78 -10.78
N PHE A 16 -21.61 7.04 -10.05
CA PHE A 16 -21.23 6.27 -8.88
C PHE A 16 -21.26 4.78 -9.17
N ILE A 17 -20.19 4.08 -8.81
CA ILE A 17 -20.15 2.62 -8.70
C ILE A 17 -20.07 2.31 -7.21
N SER A 18 -21.02 1.53 -6.70
CA SER A 18 -21.03 1.05 -5.32
C SER A 18 -21.18 -0.45 -5.31
N ILE A 19 -20.21 -1.16 -4.73
CA ILE A 19 -20.20 -2.61 -4.62
C ILE A 19 -20.01 -2.96 -3.14
N ASP A 20 -20.96 -3.71 -2.57
CA ASP A 20 -20.89 -4.21 -1.19
C ASP A 20 -20.92 -5.74 -1.22
N VAL A 21 -19.89 -6.35 -0.63
CA VAL A 21 -19.81 -7.78 -0.39
C VAL A 21 -19.66 -8.05 1.10
N THR A 22 -20.80 -8.17 1.78
CA THR A 22 -20.82 -8.37 3.23
C THR A 22 -20.19 -9.70 3.68
N LYS A 23 -20.44 -10.82 2.96
CA LYS A 23 -19.96 -12.17 3.31
C LYS A 23 -19.79 -13.08 2.09
N ALA A 24 -18.56 -13.47 1.77
CA ALA A 24 -18.26 -14.42 0.71
C ALA A 24 -17.31 -15.56 1.13
N LYS A 25 -17.47 -16.73 0.51
CA LYS A 25 -16.47 -17.81 0.47
C LYS A 25 -16.21 -18.17 -0.99
N GLY A 26 -14.95 -18.14 -1.41
CA GLY A 26 -14.53 -18.39 -2.80
C GLY A 26 -13.82 -17.19 -3.39
N VAL A 27 -14.22 -16.78 -4.59
CA VAL A 27 -13.54 -15.71 -5.35
C VAL A 27 -14.47 -14.51 -5.47
N ILE A 28 -13.96 -13.32 -5.17
CA ILE A 28 -14.55 -12.03 -5.52
C ILE A 28 -13.66 -11.41 -6.58
N SER A 29 -14.22 -11.12 -7.75
CA SER A 29 -13.54 -10.45 -8.86
C SER A 29 -14.33 -9.21 -9.24
N ILE A 30 -13.67 -8.05 -9.22
CA ILE A 30 -14.27 -6.77 -9.59
C ILE A 30 -13.35 -6.10 -10.61
N ASP A 31 -13.83 -5.92 -11.84
CA ASP A 31 -13.14 -5.16 -12.89
C ASP A 31 -13.88 -3.84 -13.14
N VAL A 32 -13.16 -2.72 -13.07
CA VAL A 32 -13.62 -1.42 -13.56
C VAL A 32 -12.65 -0.90 -14.62
N THR A 33 -13.04 -1.01 -15.87
CA THR A 33 -12.16 -0.65 -16.98
C THR A 33 -12.08 0.86 -17.20
N LYS A 34 -13.22 1.56 -17.24
CA LYS A 34 -13.29 3.03 -17.43
C LYS A 34 -14.36 3.66 -16.54
N ALA A 35 -13.96 4.63 -15.71
CA ALA A 35 -14.90 5.37 -14.88
C ALA A 35 -14.58 6.86 -14.76
N LYS A 36 -15.63 7.66 -14.60
CA LYS A 36 -15.58 9.04 -14.11
C LYS A 36 -16.59 9.19 -12.97
N GLY A 37 -16.22 9.88 -11.89
CA GLY A 37 -17.08 10.09 -10.72
C GLY A 37 -16.50 9.47 -9.46
N VAL A 38 -17.13 8.41 -8.93
CA VAL A 38 -16.71 7.73 -7.70
C VAL A 38 -16.85 6.21 -7.85
N ILE A 39 -15.87 5.47 -7.32
CA ILE A 39 -15.92 4.02 -7.14
C ILE A 39 -15.79 3.74 -5.66
N SER A 40 -16.74 3.01 -5.09
CA SER A 40 -16.73 2.51 -3.72
C SER A 40 -16.91 0.99 -3.75
N ILE A 41 -15.98 0.28 -3.12
CA ILE A 41 -15.99 -1.18 -3.01
C ILE A 41 -15.77 -1.51 -1.53
N ASP A 42 -16.74 -2.18 -0.90
CA ASP A 42 -16.65 -2.70 0.47
C ASP A 42 -16.70 -4.23 0.43
N VAL A 43 -15.71 -4.87 1.05
CA VAL A 43 -15.72 -6.30 1.35
C VAL A 43 -15.54 -6.52 2.84
N THR A 44 -16.66 -6.71 3.55
CA THR A 44 -16.63 -6.82 5.01
C THR A 44 -16.02 -8.14 5.50
N LYS A 45 -16.36 -9.28 4.87
CA LYS A 45 -15.88 -10.61 5.27
C LYS A 45 -15.69 -11.55 4.07
N ALA A 46 -14.46 -11.97 3.85
CA ALA A 46 -14.14 -12.97 2.82
C ALA A 46 -13.28 -14.13 3.35
N LYS A 47 -13.53 -15.32 2.80
CA LYS A 47 -12.57 -16.43 2.83
C LYS A 47 -12.28 -16.88 1.41
N GLY A 48 -11.04 -16.76 0.97
CA GLY A 48 -10.62 -17.07 -0.40
C GLY A 48 -9.88 -15.90 -1.05
N VAL A 49 -10.24 -15.54 -2.27
CA VAL A 49 -9.52 -14.55 -3.08
C VAL A 49 -10.39 -13.33 -3.33
N ILE A 50 -9.84 -12.13 -3.16
CA ILE A 50 -10.41 -10.87 -3.60
C ILE A 50 -9.46 -10.30 -4.68
N SER A 51 -9.97 -10.08 -5.89
CA SER A 51 -9.27 -9.38 -6.97
C SER A 51 -10.09 -8.14 -7.35
N ILE A 52 -9.46 -6.97 -7.30
CA ILE A 52 -10.05 -5.71 -7.70
C ILE A 52 -9.10 -5.05 -8.70
N ASP A 53 -9.57 -4.88 -9.93
CA ASP A 53 -8.79 -4.31 -11.03
C ASP A 53 -9.46 -3.03 -11.54
N VAL A 54 -8.74 -1.90 -11.46
CA VAL A 54 -9.24 -0.58 -11.89
C VAL A 54 -8.27 0.03 -12.91
N THR A 55 -8.70 0.12 -14.16
CA THR A 55 -7.74 0.34 -15.26
C THR A 55 -7.56 1.81 -15.66
N LYS A 56 -8.63 2.53 -16.04
CA LYS A 56 -8.55 3.91 -16.57
C LYS A 56 -9.61 4.81 -15.98
N VAL A 57 -9.28 5.48 -14.88
CA VAL A 57 -10.27 6.26 -14.14
C VAL A 57 -9.86 7.70 -13.90
N LYS A 58 -10.88 8.56 -13.84
CA LYS A 58 -10.79 9.96 -13.41
C LYS A 58 -11.82 10.17 -12.30
N CYS A 59 -11.54 9.66 -11.12
CA CYS A 59 -12.50 9.54 -10.04
C CYS A 59 -11.82 9.48 -8.68
N VAL A 60 -12.64 9.48 -7.64
CA VAL A 60 -12.27 8.94 -6.33
C VAL A 60 -12.47 7.43 -6.36
N ILE A 61 -11.51 6.68 -5.84
CA ILE A 61 -11.59 5.23 -5.62
C ILE A 61 -11.47 5.01 -4.11
N SER A 62 -12.44 4.32 -3.53
CA SER A 62 -12.41 3.85 -2.14
C SER A 62 -12.60 2.35 -2.14
N ILE A 63 -11.62 1.62 -1.64
CA ILE A 63 -11.66 0.16 -1.49
C ILE A 63 -11.45 -0.14 -0.01
N ASP A 64 -12.40 -0.85 0.58
CA ASP A 64 -12.40 -1.17 2.00
C ASP A 64 -12.55 -2.68 2.18
N VAL A 65 -11.59 -3.31 2.85
CA VAL A 65 -11.57 -4.76 3.08
C VAL A 65 -11.37 -5.04 4.56
N THR A 66 -12.47 -5.29 5.27
CA THR A 66 -12.41 -5.33 6.74
C THR A 66 -11.81 -6.62 7.29
N LYS A 67 -12.19 -7.79 6.75
CA LYS A 67 -11.76 -9.11 7.29
C LYS A 67 -11.60 -10.16 6.20
N THR A 68 -10.36 -10.58 5.97
CA THR A 68 -10.06 -11.62 4.99
C THR A 68 -9.20 -12.74 5.54
N ILE A 69 -9.51 -13.97 5.13
CA ILE A 69 -8.60 -15.12 5.21
C ILE A 69 -8.33 -15.58 3.78
N GLY A 70 -7.10 -15.43 3.30
CA GLY A 70 -6.69 -15.75 1.94
C GLY A 70 -5.93 -14.60 1.28
N PHE A 71 -6.29 -14.27 0.04
CA PHE A 71 -5.54 -13.34 -0.81
C PHE A 71 -6.36 -12.10 -1.14
N ILE A 72 -5.73 -10.94 -1.07
CA ILE A 72 -6.26 -9.66 -1.55
C ILE A 72 -5.31 -9.15 -2.62
N SER A 73 -5.82 -8.91 -3.81
CA SER A 73 -5.12 -8.28 -4.93
C SER A 73 -5.90 -7.05 -5.37
N ILE A 74 -5.26 -5.88 -5.34
CA ILE A 74 -5.83 -4.61 -5.79
C ILE A 74 -4.88 -4.00 -6.80
N ASN A 75 -5.34 -3.79 -8.03
CA ASN A 75 -4.57 -3.15 -9.09
C ASN A 75 -5.25 -1.86 -9.54
N VAL A 76 -4.50 -0.77 -9.58
CA VAL A 76 -4.92 0.49 -10.18
C VAL A 76 -3.92 0.90 -11.27
N THR A 77 -4.27 0.65 -12.53
CA THR A 77 -3.32 0.85 -13.64
C THR A 77 -3.14 2.34 -13.99
N LYS A 78 -4.22 3.10 -14.10
CA LYS A 78 -4.21 4.54 -14.42
C LYS A 78 -5.33 5.29 -13.71
N ALA A 79 -4.96 6.14 -12.75
CA ALA A 79 -5.90 7.00 -12.05
C ALA A 79 -5.51 8.48 -12.12
N LYS A 80 -6.53 9.34 -12.18
CA LYS A 80 -6.43 10.76 -11.83
C LYS A 80 -7.49 11.07 -10.77
N GLY A 81 -7.07 11.54 -9.60
CA GLY A 81 -7.96 11.79 -8.47
C GLY A 81 -7.38 11.21 -7.18
N VAL A 82 -8.24 10.58 -6.38
CA VAL A 82 -7.88 10.01 -5.08
C VAL A 82 -8.04 8.50 -5.13
N ILE A 83 -7.07 7.78 -4.58
CA ILE A 83 -7.13 6.35 -4.34
C ILE A 83 -7.01 6.16 -2.83
N SER A 84 -8.01 5.54 -2.21
CA SER A 84 -8.01 5.13 -0.82
C SER A 84 -8.22 3.62 -0.75
N ILE A 85 -7.30 2.91 -0.10
CA ILE A 85 -7.35 1.47 0.11
C ILE A 85 -7.15 1.21 1.60
N ASP A 86 -8.15 0.61 2.25
CA ASP A 86 -8.08 0.16 3.64
C ASP A 86 -8.18 -1.37 3.70
N VAL A 87 -7.23 -2.00 4.39
CA VAL A 87 -7.31 -3.40 4.78
C VAL A 87 -7.16 -3.52 6.30
N THR A 88 -8.28 -3.61 6.99
CA THR A 88 -8.28 -3.60 8.46
C THR A 88 -7.71 -4.88 9.08
N LYS A 89 -8.08 -6.07 8.57
CA LYS A 89 -7.65 -7.37 9.10
C LYS A 89 -7.47 -8.43 8.02
N ALA A 90 -6.25 -8.92 7.85
CA ALA A 90 -5.95 -10.01 6.94
C ALA A 90 -5.15 -11.15 7.61
N LYS A 91 -5.49 -12.39 7.22
CA LYS A 91 -4.62 -13.57 7.38
C LYS A 91 -4.33 -14.11 5.99
N GLY A 92 -3.09 -13.99 5.53
CA GLY A 92 -2.66 -14.38 4.19
C GLY A 92 -1.87 -13.26 3.50
N VAL A 93 -2.19 -12.97 2.24
CA VAL A 93 -1.39 -12.07 1.40
C VAL A 93 -2.22 -10.86 0.97
N ILE A 94 -1.62 -9.67 1.05
CA ILE A 94 -2.13 -8.43 0.49
C ILE A 94 -1.15 -7.97 -0.59
N SER A 95 -1.65 -7.76 -1.80
CA SER A 95 -0.91 -7.18 -2.92
C SER A 95 -1.66 -5.97 -3.44
N ILE A 96 -1.01 -4.81 -3.42
CA ILE A 96 -1.57 -3.54 -3.91
C ILE A 96 -0.60 -2.98 -4.95
N ASP A 97 -1.06 -2.82 -6.19
CA ASP A 97 -0.29 -2.21 -7.29
C ASP A 97 -0.96 -0.93 -7.76
N VAL A 98 -0.21 0.17 -7.80
CA VAL A 98 -0.60 1.42 -8.46
C VAL A 98 0.43 1.78 -9.53
N THR A 99 0.11 1.45 -10.78
CA THR A 99 1.08 1.62 -11.87
C THR A 99 1.26 3.10 -12.26
N LYS A 100 0.18 3.88 -12.39
CA LYS A 100 0.21 5.31 -12.77
C LYS A 100 -0.87 6.11 -12.06
N ALA A 101 -0.48 7.02 -11.17
CA ALA A 101 -1.41 7.92 -10.50
C ALA A 101 -1.02 9.41 -10.65
N LYS A 102 -2.05 10.26 -10.70
CA LYS A 102 -1.93 11.70 -10.45
C LYS A 102 -2.96 12.12 -9.41
N GLY A 103 -2.51 12.66 -8.29
CA GLY A 103 -3.35 13.05 -7.15
C GLY A 103 -2.87 12.39 -5.86
N VAL A 104 -3.78 11.81 -5.10
CA VAL A 104 -3.50 11.22 -3.77
C VAL A 104 -3.64 9.72 -3.81
N ILE A 105 -2.69 9.00 -3.22
CA ILE A 105 -2.76 7.58 -2.90
C ILE A 105 -2.66 7.46 -1.38
N SER A 106 -3.66 6.86 -0.76
CA SER A 106 -3.66 6.49 0.65
C SER A 106 -3.90 4.98 0.76
N ILE A 107 -2.99 4.29 1.44
CA ILE A 107 -3.06 2.85 1.70
C ILE A 107 -2.89 2.64 3.21
N ASP A 108 -3.88 2.07 3.86
CA ASP A 108 -3.85 1.68 5.27
C ASP A 108 -3.97 0.16 5.38
N VAL A 109 -3.03 -0.47 6.09
CA VAL A 109 -3.11 -1.87 6.47
C VAL A 109 -2.94 -2.00 7.98
N THR A 110 -4.05 -2.15 8.69
CA THR A 110 -4.03 -2.07 10.16
C THR A 110 -3.48 -3.33 10.83
N LYS A 111 -3.91 -4.53 10.40
CA LYS A 111 -3.53 -5.81 11.07
C LYS A 111 -3.37 -6.96 10.08
N THR A 112 -2.15 -7.48 9.98
CA THR A 112 -1.85 -8.61 9.09
C THR A 112 -1.08 -9.72 9.79
N LYS A 113 -1.47 -10.98 9.50
CA LYS A 113 -0.61 -12.15 9.66
C LYS A 113 -0.32 -12.74 8.29
N GLY A 114 0.91 -12.56 7.80
CA GLY A 114 1.33 -12.98 6.47
C GLY A 114 2.11 -11.89 5.74
N PHE A 115 1.80 -11.66 4.46
CA PHE A 115 2.62 -10.84 3.57
C PHE A 115 1.85 -9.60 3.09
N ILE A 116 2.53 -8.46 3.07
CA ILE A 116 2.05 -7.21 2.47
C ILE A 116 3.04 -6.82 1.39
N SER A 117 2.54 -6.61 0.17
CA SER A 117 3.28 -6.06 -0.96
C SER A 117 2.55 -4.84 -1.49
N ILE A 118 3.21 -3.68 -1.48
CA ILE A 118 2.67 -2.43 -2.01
C ILE A 118 3.65 -1.91 -3.06
N ASN A 119 3.20 -1.76 -4.30
CA ASN A 119 3.99 -1.21 -5.40
C ASN A 119 3.34 0.06 -5.94
N VAL A 120 4.11 1.15 -6.02
CA VAL A 120 3.73 2.37 -6.72
C VAL A 120 4.78 2.70 -7.79
N THR A 121 4.48 2.35 -9.04
CA THR A 121 5.48 2.49 -10.11
C THR A 121 5.69 3.94 -10.54
N LYS A 122 4.60 4.72 -10.71
CA LYS A 122 4.66 6.13 -11.15
C LYS A 122 3.57 6.98 -10.51
N ALA A 123 3.97 7.92 -9.64
CA ALA A 123 3.04 8.86 -9.02
C ALA A 123 3.45 10.32 -9.21
N LYS A 124 2.46 11.20 -9.29
CA LYS A 124 2.61 12.65 -9.10
C LYS A 124 1.57 13.12 -8.09
N GLY A 125 2.00 13.68 -6.97
CA GLY A 125 1.15 14.13 -5.88
C GLY A 125 1.59 13.53 -4.55
N VAL A 126 0.64 12.98 -3.78
CA VAL A 126 0.89 12.46 -2.42
C VAL A 126 0.73 10.95 -2.41
N ILE A 127 1.68 10.27 -1.76
CA ILE A 127 1.59 8.85 -1.41
C ILE A 127 1.68 8.78 0.12
N SER A 128 0.67 8.17 0.74
CA SER A 128 0.66 7.82 2.16
C SER A 128 0.44 6.33 2.30
N ILE A 129 1.36 5.64 2.98
CA ILE A 129 1.27 4.22 3.27
C ILE A 129 1.44 4.04 4.78
N ASP A 130 0.42 3.51 5.44
CA ASP A 130 0.44 3.16 6.87
C ASP A 130 0.30 1.64 7.00
N VAL A 131 1.23 1.02 7.72
CA VAL A 131 1.12 -0.38 8.14
C VAL A 131 1.29 -0.47 9.66
N THR A 132 0.17 -0.60 10.37
CA THR A 132 0.20 -0.47 11.83
C THR A 132 0.72 -1.71 12.56
N LYS A 133 0.27 -2.92 12.20
CA LYS A 133 0.63 -4.17 12.90
C LYS A 133 0.77 -5.37 11.96
N THR A 134 1.99 -5.91 11.87
CA THR A 134 2.26 -7.10 11.04
C THR A 134 3.03 -8.17 11.81
N ILE A 135 2.62 -9.42 11.61
CA ILE A 135 3.46 -10.61 11.87
C ILE A 135 3.71 -11.25 10.50
N GLY A 136 4.95 -11.15 10.01
CA GLY A 136 5.33 -11.60 8.68
C GLY A 136 6.18 -10.56 7.94
N VAL A 137 5.86 -10.31 6.67
CA VAL A 137 6.71 -9.51 5.77
C VAL A 137 5.96 -8.32 5.22
N ILE A 138 6.63 -7.18 5.18
CA ILE A 138 6.18 -5.95 4.52
C ILE A 138 7.19 -5.63 3.42
N SER A 139 6.71 -5.45 2.20
CA SER A 139 7.48 -4.96 1.06
C SER A 139 6.77 -3.75 0.46
N ILE A 140 7.46 -2.60 0.42
CA ILE A 140 6.95 -1.36 -0.15
C ILE A 140 7.94 -0.87 -1.20
N ASP A 141 7.49 -0.75 -2.45
CA ASP A 141 8.28 -0.23 -3.57
C ASP A 141 7.64 1.05 -4.12
N VAL A 142 8.43 2.12 -4.21
CA VAL A 142 8.08 3.33 -4.95
C VAL A 142 9.14 3.62 -6.00
N THR A 143 8.88 3.22 -7.24
CA THR A 143 9.88 3.31 -8.30
C THR A 143 10.10 4.76 -8.78
N LYS A 144 9.03 5.53 -9.03
CA LYS A 144 9.11 6.92 -9.52
C LYS A 144 8.02 7.81 -8.93
N ALA A 145 8.41 8.78 -8.10
CA ALA A 145 7.47 9.72 -7.49
C ALA A 145 7.92 11.18 -7.65
N LYS A 146 6.93 12.08 -7.77
CA LYS A 146 7.11 13.53 -7.64
C LYS A 146 6.05 14.07 -6.68
N GLY A 147 6.48 14.71 -5.60
CA GLY A 147 5.60 15.24 -4.55
C GLY A 147 5.99 14.69 -3.18
N VAL A 148 5.02 14.22 -2.41
CA VAL A 148 5.23 13.75 -1.02
C VAL A 148 5.07 12.23 -0.96
N ILE A 149 5.98 11.58 -0.25
CA ILE A 149 5.91 10.17 0.11
C ILE A 149 6.00 10.11 1.64
N SER A 150 5.01 9.51 2.27
CA SER A 150 5.02 9.16 3.69
C SER A 150 4.77 7.67 3.82
N ILE A 151 5.68 6.97 4.49
CA ILE A 151 5.60 5.55 4.80
C ILE A 151 5.77 5.40 6.30
N ASP A 152 4.74 4.92 6.99
CA ASP A 152 4.75 4.60 8.41
C ASP A 152 4.59 3.09 8.59
N VAL A 153 5.50 2.47 9.33
CA VAL A 153 5.38 1.09 9.79
C VAL A 153 5.53 1.05 11.31
N THR A 154 4.41 0.96 12.01
CA THR A 154 4.41 1.16 13.47
C THR A 154 4.90 -0.06 14.26
N LYS A 155 4.43 -1.28 13.94
CA LYS A 155 4.77 -2.51 14.70
C LYS A 155 4.91 -3.73 13.80
N THR A 156 6.11 -4.32 13.77
CA THR A 156 6.37 -5.55 13.00
C THR A 156 7.12 -6.60 13.80
N ILE A 157 6.71 -7.86 13.65
CA ILE A 157 7.54 -9.03 13.96
C ILE A 157 7.79 -9.74 12.64
N GLY A 158 9.03 -9.68 12.15
CA GLY A 158 9.45 -10.21 10.86
C GLY A 158 10.28 -9.22 10.05
N PHE A 159 9.96 -9.07 8.76
CA PHE A 159 10.81 -8.35 7.80
C PHE A 159 10.10 -7.12 7.24
N ILE A 160 10.83 -6.02 7.16
CA ILE A 160 10.41 -4.80 6.47
C ILE A 160 11.42 -4.53 5.36
N SER A 161 10.93 -4.37 4.14
CA SER A 161 11.69 -3.88 2.98
C SER A 161 10.98 -2.66 2.40
N ILE A 162 11.69 -1.53 2.33
CA ILE A 162 11.19 -0.30 1.73
C ILE A 162 12.20 0.14 0.67
N ASN A 163 11.79 0.21 -0.59
CA ASN A 163 12.61 0.69 -1.69
C ASN A 163 11.99 1.95 -2.32
N VAL A 164 12.78 3.02 -2.45
CA VAL A 164 12.44 4.21 -3.20
C VAL A 164 13.50 4.48 -4.26
N THR A 165 13.23 4.10 -5.51
CA THR A 165 14.26 4.19 -6.56
C THR A 165 14.51 5.63 -7.03
N LYS A 166 13.45 6.40 -7.34
CA LYS A 166 13.57 7.78 -7.84
C LYS A 166 12.46 8.68 -7.32
N ALA A 167 12.78 9.59 -6.42
CA ALA A 167 11.83 10.54 -5.87
C ALA A 167 12.32 11.99 -5.98
N LYS A 168 11.37 12.91 -6.21
CA LYS A 168 11.58 14.36 -6.12
C LYS A 168 10.51 14.98 -5.22
N GLY A 169 10.90 15.68 -4.16
CA GLY A 169 10.02 16.33 -3.20
C GLY A 169 10.37 15.92 -1.78
N VAL A 170 9.36 15.54 -0.99
CA VAL A 170 9.53 15.16 0.42
C VAL A 170 9.30 13.65 0.57
N ILE A 171 10.21 12.98 1.27
CA ILE A 171 10.16 11.56 1.56
C ILE A 171 10.34 11.42 3.07
N SER A 172 9.37 10.79 3.74
CA SER A 172 9.45 10.45 5.14
C SER A 172 9.16 8.96 5.28
N ILE A 173 10.08 8.26 5.93
CA ILE A 173 9.98 6.83 6.25
C ILE A 173 10.13 6.71 7.77
N ASP A 174 9.09 6.27 8.46
CA ASP A 174 9.10 5.99 9.90
C ASP A 174 8.89 4.49 10.13
N VAL A 175 9.80 3.89 10.89
CA VAL A 175 9.65 2.52 11.40
C VAL A 175 9.78 2.53 12.91
N THR A 176 8.65 2.52 13.61
CA THR A 176 8.65 2.78 15.05
C THR A 176 9.10 1.58 15.90
N LYS A 177 8.58 0.36 15.65
CA LYS A 177 8.86 -0.84 16.48
C LYS A 177 9.00 -2.12 15.64
N THR A 178 10.19 -2.70 15.60
CA THR A 178 10.43 -3.96 14.88
C THR A 178 11.21 -4.97 15.70
N ILE A 179 10.80 -6.24 15.63
CA ILE A 179 11.61 -7.41 16.00
C ILE A 179 11.85 -8.19 14.72
N GLY A 180 13.08 -8.23 14.24
CA GLY A 180 13.48 -8.87 12.99
C GLY A 180 14.38 -7.96 12.14
N VAL A 181 14.09 -7.83 10.85
CA VAL A 181 14.97 -7.13 9.89
C VAL A 181 14.26 -5.93 9.29
N ILE A 182 14.99 -4.83 9.20
CA ILE A 182 14.60 -3.62 8.48
C ILE A 182 15.62 -3.40 7.35
N SER A 183 15.14 -3.28 6.12
CA SER A 183 15.91 -2.88 4.95
C SER A 183 15.25 -1.68 4.30
N ILE A 184 15.94 -0.54 4.25
CA ILE A 184 15.47 0.67 3.61
C ILE A 184 16.49 1.07 2.55
N GLU A 185 16.07 1.12 1.29
CA GLU A 185 16.91 1.52 0.17
C GLU A 185 16.32 2.74 -0.53
N VAL A 186 17.12 3.80 -0.69
CA VAL A 186 16.75 4.96 -1.49
C VAL A 186 17.85 5.24 -2.53
N THR A 187 17.62 4.82 -3.77
CA THR A 187 18.63 4.97 -4.84
C THR A 187 18.82 6.43 -5.26
N LYS A 188 17.73 7.21 -5.39
CA LYS A 188 17.81 8.63 -5.78
C LYS A 188 16.70 9.48 -5.19
N ALA A 189 17.06 10.41 -4.32
CA ALA A 189 16.18 11.45 -3.79
C ALA A 189 16.65 12.86 -4.16
N ILE A 190 15.72 13.75 -4.49
CA ILE A 190 15.96 15.19 -4.62
C ILE A 190 14.92 15.94 -3.80
N GLY A 191 15.34 16.75 -2.84
CA GLY A 191 14.47 17.49 -1.92
C GLY A 191 14.79 17.13 -0.48
N VAL A 192 13.79 16.70 0.29
CA VAL A 192 13.94 16.30 1.70
C VAL A 192 13.74 14.80 1.81
N LEU A 193 14.70 14.11 2.42
CA LEU A 193 14.60 12.70 2.80
C LEU A 193 14.82 12.58 4.31
N SER A 194 13.82 12.02 5.00
CA SER A 194 13.87 11.68 6.42
C SER A 194 13.57 10.19 6.59
N ILE A 195 14.44 9.51 7.33
CA ILE A 195 14.29 8.11 7.73
C ILE A 195 14.44 8.05 9.25
N ASP A 196 13.44 7.54 9.95
CA ASP A 196 13.46 7.31 11.40
C ASP A 196 13.22 5.84 11.69
N VAL A 197 14.10 5.23 12.50
CA VAL A 197 13.90 3.91 13.07
C VAL A 197 14.02 3.98 14.59
N THR A 198 12.89 4.07 15.29
CA THR A 198 12.92 4.39 16.72
C THR A 198 13.29 3.19 17.62
N LYS A 199 12.67 2.01 17.45
CA LYS A 199 12.89 0.82 18.32
C LYS A 199 13.02 -0.45 17.50
N ALA A 200 14.23 -0.96 17.34
CA ALA A 200 14.47 -2.21 16.62
C ALA A 200 15.22 -3.23 17.47
N LYS A 201 14.87 -4.51 17.32
CA LYS A 201 15.66 -5.65 17.79
C LYS A 201 15.93 -6.56 16.61
N GLY A 202 17.20 -6.73 16.24
CA GLY A 202 17.64 -7.44 15.03
C GLY A 202 18.37 -6.50 14.07
N VAL A 203 18.33 -6.79 12.77
CA VAL A 203 19.20 -6.13 11.78
C VAL A 203 18.53 -4.90 11.19
N ILE A 204 19.28 -3.81 11.05
CA ILE A 204 18.88 -2.62 10.29
C ILE A 204 19.91 -2.40 9.18
N SER A 205 19.42 -2.30 7.94
CA SER A 205 20.17 -1.81 6.79
C SER A 205 19.46 -0.59 6.21
N ILE A 206 20.17 0.52 6.11
CA ILE A 206 19.69 1.75 5.48
C ILE A 206 20.72 2.16 4.44
N GLU A 207 20.35 2.13 3.16
CA GLU A 207 21.19 2.56 2.05
C GLU A 207 20.56 3.75 1.34
N VAL A 208 21.35 4.82 1.17
CA VAL A 208 20.97 5.98 0.34
C VAL A 208 22.08 6.22 -0.68
N THR A 209 21.88 5.79 -1.92
CA THR A 209 22.91 5.89 -2.97
C THR A 209 23.13 7.33 -3.43
N LYS A 210 22.05 8.12 -3.56
CA LYS A 210 22.13 9.53 -3.97
C LYS A 210 21.01 10.38 -3.39
N ALA A 211 21.38 11.34 -2.55
CA ALA A 211 20.50 12.40 -2.06
C ALA A 211 21.01 13.78 -2.50
N ILE A 212 20.10 14.65 -2.95
CA ILE A 212 20.39 16.07 -3.21
C ILE A 212 19.36 16.90 -2.44
N GLY A 213 19.82 17.72 -1.50
CA GLY A 213 18.98 18.49 -0.59
C GLY A 213 19.23 18.07 0.86
N VAL A 214 18.16 17.95 1.65
CA VAL A 214 18.26 17.58 3.07
C VAL A 214 18.13 16.07 3.22
N LEU A 215 19.06 15.46 3.96
CA LEU A 215 19.03 14.06 4.37
C LEU A 215 19.10 14.00 5.90
N SER A 216 18.12 13.34 6.50
CA SER A 216 18.10 13.01 7.93
C SER A 216 17.87 11.52 8.09
N ILE A 217 18.73 10.84 8.85
CA ILE A 217 18.58 9.44 9.22
C ILE A 217 18.76 9.36 10.73
N ASP A 218 17.74 8.92 11.46
CA ASP A 218 17.79 8.70 12.90
C ASP A 218 17.47 7.23 13.25
N VAL A 219 18.22 6.70 14.22
CA VAL A 219 18.04 5.35 14.77
C VAL A 219 18.21 5.42 16.29
N THR A 220 17.13 5.63 17.04
CA THR A 220 17.22 6.02 18.45
C THR A 220 17.42 4.86 19.44
N LYS A 221 16.84 3.68 19.20
CA LYS A 221 16.89 2.51 20.14
C LYS A 221 16.96 1.19 19.39
N ALA A 222 18.10 0.93 18.76
CA ALA A 222 18.37 -0.34 18.08
C ALA A 222 19.25 -1.26 18.94
N ASN A 223 18.76 -2.46 19.23
CA ASN A 223 19.58 -3.56 19.76
C ASN A 223 19.95 -4.46 18.58
N VAL A 224 20.94 -4.00 17.82
CA VAL A 224 21.42 -4.64 16.61
C VAL A 224 22.31 -5.82 16.99
N ALA A 225 22.12 -6.94 16.31
CA ALA A 225 22.97 -8.14 16.43
C ALA A 225 23.99 -8.18 15.29
#